data_AF-A0A0X3Y5P8-F1
#
_entry.id   AF-A0A0X3Y5P8-F1
#
_cell.length_a   1.000
_cell.length_b   1.000
_cell.length_c   1.000
_cell.angle_alpha   90.00
_cell.angle_beta   90.00
_cell.angle_gamma   90.00
#
_symmetry.space_group_name_H-M   'P 1'
#
loop_
_entity.id
_entity.type
_entity.pdbx_description
1 polymer ?
#
loop_
_entity_poly.entity_id
_entity_poly.type
_entity_poly.pdbx_seq_one_letter_code
_entity_poly.pdbx_strand_id
1 'polypeptide(L)'
;MTQYSDVKKICDELQKTGKPVSLDYLISQVPGAQASLVVHYQKWRNEQANRAPVQTSAESLFSPEFVAAFQHEAELRAKQHTDQLNQQLQQAMQAEVLAAEHNRELQQELQQLQHRKAELETSQQQQQQQLSTQAEKYAALTEERDQALKLTQKQQQELTDARQQSETLQATLAMAQQEAETIQLKVIGLQQAQDELEEQLQHEQQRNQQKLQQLQAELAAAEQELEPLQSKAKAAEQTEQQLEAVQQSEAKIKTALEAAQQANKKALQDLQTRDHDVTELQAMLEEFENKLHQATKTETQAVALTKRLQAQLNQLQQTATEQGTTTNDSVVAEQQAALLAERDAAQAQLTKLQQHSETLIAERNDALAKLEQAQAQLNAALSVQPAAAEMSAQQIAEQEKLQQQLSAYEKQLSALQKERETAQREVAEQRDAAQKVQQQLDAMQQAQVSDEADDTDIHATVAQLKANNAMLKEQSAITAGHQAEQRETIKQLREELQQQRDMVHDMQIEQEKLQKQKNQLEQQVSFVKDNAAATIERLTRYREQAQEKIEKLEKKLGVNKASDA
;
A
#
# COMPACT_ATOMS: atom_id res chain seq x y z
N MET A 1 114.81 -21.40 52.44
CA MET A 1 114.31 -22.30 53.50
C MET A 1 115.07 -21.99 54.77
N THR A 2 114.38 -21.59 55.83
CA THR A 2 114.97 -21.31 57.14
C THR A 2 115.48 -22.60 57.77
N GLN A 3 116.79 -22.71 58.00
CA GLN A 3 117.38 -23.89 58.63
C GLN A 3 117.40 -23.75 60.16
N TYR A 4 117.18 -24.86 60.86
CA TYR A 4 117.16 -24.92 62.33
C TYR A 4 118.43 -24.35 62.98
N SER A 5 119.59 -24.49 62.33
CA SER A 5 120.89 -23.99 62.80
C SER A 5 120.94 -22.47 62.95
N ASP A 6 120.26 -21.73 62.07
CA ASP A 6 120.32 -20.27 62.04
C ASP A 6 119.39 -19.69 63.10
N VAL A 7 118.20 -20.27 63.25
CA VAL A 7 117.26 -19.95 64.34
C VAL A 7 117.89 -20.28 65.69
N LYS A 8 118.56 -21.43 65.83
CA LYS A 8 119.25 -21.84 67.06
C LYS A 8 120.39 -20.88 67.44
N LYS A 9 121.21 -20.42 66.49
CA LYS A 9 122.29 -19.45 66.76
C LYS A 9 121.76 -18.13 67.31
N ILE A 10 120.70 -17.58 66.69
CA ILE A 10 120.09 -16.32 67.14
C ILE A 10 119.48 -16.49 68.53
N CYS A 11 118.78 -17.60 68.79
CA CYS A 11 118.23 -17.88 70.11
C CYS A 11 119.31 -18.07 71.19
N ASP A 12 120.39 -18.79 70.89
CA ASP A 12 121.53 -19.01 71.81
C ASP A 12 122.31 -17.71 72.09
N GLU A 13 122.41 -16.80 71.11
CA GLU A 13 123.07 -15.50 71.25
C GLU A 13 122.23 -14.51 72.08
N LEU A 14 120.91 -14.49 71.86
CA LEU A 14 119.97 -13.73 72.71
C LEU A 14 119.99 -14.22 74.16
N GLN A 15 120.07 -15.53 74.37
CA GLN A 15 120.17 -16.13 75.70
C GLN A 15 121.51 -15.81 76.37
N LYS A 16 122.64 -15.82 75.64
CA LYS A 16 123.96 -15.41 76.18
C LYS A 16 124.04 -13.94 76.53
N THR A 17 123.31 -13.08 75.82
CA THR A 17 123.27 -11.62 76.06
C THR A 17 122.22 -11.21 77.09
N GLY A 18 121.49 -12.16 77.69
CA GLY A 18 120.49 -11.92 78.74
C GLY A 18 119.20 -11.26 78.23
N LYS A 19 118.98 -11.22 76.91
CA LYS A 19 117.76 -10.65 76.30
C LYS A 19 116.67 -11.74 76.19
N PRO A 20 115.38 -11.40 76.39
CA PRO A 20 114.31 -12.38 76.29
C PRO A 20 114.17 -12.89 74.85
N VAL A 21 114.22 -14.22 74.68
CA VAL A 21 114.02 -14.85 73.38
C VAL A 21 112.51 -14.93 73.13
N SER A 22 111.97 -14.02 72.32
CA SER A 22 110.56 -13.99 71.92
C SER A 22 110.38 -14.43 70.47
N LEU A 23 109.26 -15.12 70.18
CA LEU A 23 108.91 -15.56 68.83
C LEU A 23 108.77 -14.38 67.85
N ASP A 24 108.23 -13.24 68.30
CA ASP A 24 108.07 -12.04 67.48
C ASP A 24 109.42 -11.43 67.05
N TYR A 25 110.41 -11.46 67.93
CA TYR A 25 111.77 -11.04 67.59
C TYR A 25 112.41 -11.95 66.52
N LEU A 26 112.16 -13.26 66.58
CA LEU A 26 112.67 -14.21 65.60
C LEU A 26 111.97 -14.06 64.23
N ILE A 27 110.67 -13.77 64.22
CA ILE A 27 109.90 -13.50 62.98
C ILE A 27 110.40 -12.23 62.27
N SER A 28 110.85 -11.22 63.03
CA SER A 28 111.37 -9.96 62.45
C SER A 28 112.81 -10.05 61.93
N GLN A 29 113.65 -10.94 62.46
CA GLN A 29 115.07 -11.06 62.09
C GLN A 29 115.35 -12.14 61.04
N VAL A 30 114.48 -13.16 60.93
CA VAL A 30 114.72 -14.30 60.05
C VAL A 30 113.65 -14.35 58.94
N PRO A 31 113.99 -14.09 57.67
CA PRO A 31 113.04 -14.17 56.57
C PRO A 31 112.69 -15.63 56.26
N GLY A 32 111.42 -16.02 56.45
CA GLY A 32 110.94 -17.38 56.19
C GLY A 32 109.45 -17.58 56.51
N ALA A 33 108.92 -18.77 56.19
CA ALA A 33 107.54 -19.13 56.48
C ALA A 33 107.32 -19.28 58.00
N GLN A 34 106.39 -18.52 58.57
CA GLN A 34 106.13 -18.45 60.02
C GLN A 34 105.89 -19.83 60.66
N ALA A 35 105.18 -20.73 59.97
CA ALA A 35 104.92 -22.09 60.47
C ALA A 35 106.21 -22.90 60.72
N SER A 36 107.21 -22.78 59.84
CA SER A 36 108.49 -23.49 60.02
C SER A 36 109.33 -22.87 61.14
N LEU A 37 109.23 -21.55 61.32
CA LEU A 37 109.92 -20.83 62.39
C LEU A 37 109.39 -21.20 63.77
N VAL A 38 108.06 -21.34 63.91
CA VAL A 38 107.41 -21.79 65.15
C VAL A 38 107.86 -23.20 65.53
N VAL A 39 107.95 -24.12 64.56
CA VAL A 39 108.43 -25.49 64.78
C VAL A 39 109.90 -25.51 65.21
N HIS A 40 110.76 -24.70 64.56
CA HIS A 40 112.17 -24.59 64.94
C HIS A 40 112.36 -23.93 66.31
N TYR A 41 111.57 -22.91 66.63
CA TYR A 41 111.59 -22.26 67.95
C TYR A 41 111.11 -23.22 69.06
N GLN A 42 110.04 -23.99 68.83
CA GLN A 42 109.61 -25.05 69.75
C GLN A 42 110.70 -26.11 69.92
N LYS A 43 111.37 -26.52 68.84
CA LYS A 43 112.47 -27.49 68.90
C LYS A 43 113.65 -26.97 69.73
N TRP A 44 114.03 -25.71 69.56
CA TRP A 44 115.06 -25.06 70.37
C TRP A 44 114.64 -24.94 71.85
N ARG A 45 113.39 -24.55 72.11
CA ARG A 45 112.85 -24.45 73.47
C ARG A 45 112.84 -25.81 74.18
N ASN A 46 112.51 -26.88 73.45
CA ASN A 46 112.59 -28.26 73.96
C ASN A 46 114.04 -28.71 74.17
N GLU A 47 114.99 -28.32 73.31
CA GLU A 47 116.42 -28.57 73.53
C GLU A 47 116.97 -27.80 74.75
N GLN A 48 116.46 -26.60 75.03
CA GLN A 48 116.79 -25.85 76.24
C GLN A 48 116.16 -26.46 77.50
N ALA A 49 114.92 -26.94 77.39
CA ALA A 49 114.25 -27.64 78.49
C ALA A 49 114.92 -29.00 78.84
N ASN A 50 115.50 -29.68 77.83
CA ASN A 50 116.28 -30.92 78.02
C ASN A 50 117.77 -30.68 78.29
N ARG A 51 118.23 -29.43 78.30
CA ARG A 51 119.59 -29.11 78.72
C ARG A 51 119.62 -29.25 80.24
N ALA A 52 120.23 -30.33 80.72
CA ALA A 52 120.43 -30.56 82.14
C ALA A 52 120.97 -29.26 82.79
N PRO A 53 120.35 -28.77 83.88
CA PRO A 53 120.84 -27.58 84.53
C PRO A 53 122.30 -27.81 84.90
N VAL A 54 123.18 -26.91 84.46
CA VAL A 54 124.48 -26.73 85.12
C VAL A 54 124.11 -26.55 86.59
N GLN A 55 124.53 -27.48 87.44
CA GLN A 55 124.37 -27.41 88.87
C GLN A 55 125.15 -26.17 89.36
N THR A 56 124.52 -25.00 89.25
CA THR A 56 124.74 -23.96 90.23
C THR A 56 124.21 -24.56 91.52
N SER A 57 125.12 -25.01 92.36
CA SER A 57 124.93 -25.21 93.78
C SER A 57 124.45 -23.89 94.38
N ALA A 58 123.20 -23.53 94.14
CA ALA A 58 122.47 -22.70 95.05
C ALA A 58 122.37 -23.58 96.30
N GLU A 59 123.21 -23.29 97.29
CA GLU A 59 122.94 -23.69 98.66
C GLU A 59 121.46 -23.41 98.89
N SER A 60 120.66 -24.48 98.94
CA SER A 60 119.26 -24.38 99.27
C SER A 60 119.22 -23.82 100.68
N LEU A 61 119.00 -22.51 100.78
CA LEU A 61 118.80 -21.78 102.04
C LEU A 61 117.63 -22.34 102.86
N PHE A 62 116.87 -23.26 102.27
CA PHE A 62 115.74 -23.95 102.86
C PHE A 62 116.04 -25.43 103.07
N SER A 63 115.55 -25.99 104.17
CA SER A 63 115.72 -27.40 104.50
C SER A 63 115.12 -28.31 103.41
N PRO A 64 115.67 -29.51 103.17
CA PRO A 64 115.13 -30.46 102.21
C PRO A 64 113.66 -30.82 102.52
N GLU A 65 113.27 -30.78 103.80
CA GLU A 65 111.90 -31.00 104.24
C GLU A 65 110.96 -29.84 103.83
N PHE A 66 111.41 -28.58 103.92
CA PHE A 66 110.66 -27.43 103.43
C PHE A 66 110.48 -27.47 101.90
N VAL A 67 111.54 -27.83 101.17
CA VAL A 67 111.47 -27.94 99.71
C VAL A 67 110.49 -29.04 99.29
N ALA A 68 110.50 -30.20 99.97
CA ALA A 68 109.55 -31.28 99.74
C ALA A 68 108.11 -30.88 100.10
N ALA A 69 107.90 -30.19 101.22
CA ALA A 69 106.57 -29.71 101.62
C ALA A 69 106.03 -28.64 100.65
N PHE A 70 106.87 -27.70 100.21
CA PHE A 70 106.51 -26.69 99.22
C PHE A 70 106.19 -27.32 97.86
N GLN A 71 106.97 -28.32 97.42
CA GLN A 71 106.68 -29.06 96.19
C GLN A 71 105.34 -29.79 96.29
N HIS A 72 105.08 -30.47 97.41
CA HIS A 72 103.80 -31.14 97.62
C HIS A 72 102.62 -30.16 97.63
N GLU A 73 102.75 -29.01 98.29
CA GLU A 73 101.68 -27.99 98.32
C GLU A 73 101.52 -27.29 96.97
N ALA A 74 102.60 -27.05 96.23
CA ALA A 74 102.57 -26.54 94.86
C ALA A 74 101.88 -27.54 93.91
N GLU A 75 102.17 -28.84 94.04
CA GLU A 75 101.49 -29.90 93.29
C GLU A 75 99.99 -29.98 93.65
N LEU A 76 99.64 -29.81 94.92
CA LEU A 76 98.25 -29.85 95.37
C LEU A 76 97.47 -28.63 94.86
N ARG A 77 98.06 -27.43 94.91
CA ARG A 77 97.51 -26.19 94.32
C ARG A 77 97.40 -26.31 92.79
N ALA A 78 98.40 -26.88 92.13
CA ALA A 78 98.38 -27.12 90.70
C ALA A 78 97.26 -28.10 90.31
N LYS A 79 97.11 -29.22 91.04
CA LYS A 79 96.00 -30.16 90.86
C LYS A 79 94.65 -29.48 91.05
N GLN A 80 94.46 -28.74 92.15
CA GLN A 80 93.21 -27.99 92.38
C GLN A 80 92.89 -27.02 91.24
N HIS A 81 93.88 -26.28 90.75
CA HIS A 81 93.69 -25.36 89.63
C HIS A 81 93.39 -26.10 88.31
N THR A 82 94.07 -27.23 88.05
CA THR A 82 93.80 -28.09 86.89
C THR A 82 92.40 -28.70 86.96
N ASP A 83 91.97 -29.15 88.13
CA ASP A 83 90.63 -29.72 88.34
C ASP A 83 89.55 -28.65 88.15
N GLN A 84 89.77 -27.43 88.66
CA GLN A 84 88.87 -26.30 88.44
C GLN A 84 88.78 -25.93 86.95
N LEU A 85 89.90 -25.91 86.23
CA LEU A 85 89.92 -25.62 84.81
C LEU A 85 89.23 -26.72 84.00
N ASN A 86 89.43 -27.99 84.36
CA ASN A 86 88.74 -29.12 83.74
C ASN A 86 87.23 -29.06 83.98
N GLN A 87 86.79 -28.67 85.18
CA GLN A 87 85.38 -28.47 85.47
C GLN A 87 84.78 -27.34 84.64
N GLN A 88 85.47 -26.20 84.51
CA GLN A 88 85.04 -25.10 83.64
C GLN A 88 84.98 -25.51 82.17
N LEU A 89 85.97 -26.27 81.69
CA LEU A 89 85.97 -26.81 80.32
C LEU A 89 84.79 -27.76 80.09
N GLN A 90 84.48 -28.63 81.05
CA GLN A 90 83.35 -29.54 80.95
C GLN A 90 82.01 -28.80 80.92
N GLN A 91 81.87 -27.75 81.73
CA GLN A 91 80.69 -26.87 81.69
C GLN A 91 80.58 -26.12 80.37
N ALA A 92 81.70 -25.60 79.83
CA ALA A 92 81.72 -24.92 78.54
C ALA A 92 81.34 -25.85 77.39
N MET A 93 81.88 -27.07 77.37
CA MET A 93 81.51 -28.10 76.39
C MET A 93 80.02 -28.46 76.49
N GLN A 94 79.49 -28.62 77.71
CA GLN A 94 78.06 -28.92 77.89
C GLN A 94 77.18 -27.76 77.40
N ALA A 95 77.56 -26.52 77.67
CA ALA A 95 76.85 -25.33 77.18
C ALA A 95 76.91 -25.23 75.64
N GLU A 96 78.03 -25.57 75.02
CA GLU A 96 78.18 -25.59 73.57
C GLU A 96 77.31 -26.67 72.92
N VAL A 97 77.24 -27.87 73.51
CA VAL A 97 76.35 -28.95 73.04
C VAL A 97 74.89 -28.51 73.10
N LEU A 98 74.45 -27.93 74.23
CA LEU A 98 73.07 -27.41 74.36
C LEU A 98 72.77 -26.28 73.36
N ALA A 99 73.73 -25.38 73.13
CA ALA A 99 73.58 -24.32 72.13
C ALA A 99 73.53 -24.88 70.69
N ALA A 100 74.28 -25.94 70.39
CA ALA A 100 74.23 -26.62 69.11
C ALA A 100 72.90 -27.36 68.89
N GLU A 101 72.38 -28.02 69.93
CA GLU A 101 71.05 -28.65 69.90
C GLU A 101 69.96 -27.62 69.68
N HIS A 102 69.95 -26.52 70.43
CA HIS A 102 68.98 -25.44 70.26
C HIS A 102 69.07 -24.78 68.86
N ASN A 103 70.28 -24.58 68.32
CA ASN A 103 70.44 -24.09 66.95
C ASN A 103 69.89 -25.08 65.90
N ARG A 104 70.02 -26.39 66.15
CA ARG A 104 69.47 -27.42 65.27
C ARG A 104 67.94 -27.43 65.32
N GLU A 105 67.35 -27.27 66.50
CA GLU A 105 65.90 -27.11 66.68
C GLU A 105 65.38 -25.86 65.94
N LEU A 106 66.03 -24.71 66.12
CA LEU A 106 65.72 -23.47 65.39
C LEU A 106 65.78 -23.66 63.87
N GLN A 107 66.79 -24.37 63.35
CA GLN A 107 66.88 -24.65 61.91
C GLN A 107 65.72 -25.52 61.42
N GLN A 108 65.28 -26.50 62.22
CA GLN A 108 64.12 -27.32 61.88
C GLN A 108 62.83 -26.50 61.90
N GLU A 109 62.62 -25.65 62.91
CA GLU A 109 61.47 -24.74 62.95
C GLU A 109 61.44 -23.79 61.76
N LEU A 110 62.59 -23.23 61.39
CA LEU A 110 62.69 -22.32 60.24
C LEU A 110 62.35 -23.03 58.92
N GLN A 111 62.79 -24.28 58.76
CA GLN A 111 62.40 -25.11 57.60
C GLN A 111 60.89 -25.42 57.58
N GLN A 112 60.30 -25.75 58.73
CA GLN A 112 58.86 -25.99 58.83
C GLN A 112 58.05 -24.72 58.51
N LEU A 113 58.48 -23.56 59.01
CA LEU A 113 57.85 -22.28 58.70
C LEU A 113 57.97 -21.93 57.22
N GLN A 114 59.12 -22.19 56.59
CA GLN A 114 59.28 -21.99 55.15
C GLN A 114 58.37 -22.90 54.33
N HIS A 115 58.24 -24.17 54.73
CA HIS A 115 57.33 -25.10 54.07
C HIS A 115 55.87 -24.62 54.19
N ARG A 116 55.43 -24.27 55.40
CA ARG A 116 54.08 -23.77 55.65
C ARG A 116 53.79 -22.46 54.91
N LYS A 117 54.79 -21.59 54.78
CA LYS A 117 54.69 -20.38 53.96
C LYS A 117 54.47 -20.71 52.49
N ALA A 118 55.23 -21.66 51.93
CA ALA A 118 55.06 -22.08 50.53
C ALA A 118 53.69 -22.74 50.28
N GLU A 119 53.20 -23.53 51.23
CA GLU A 119 51.84 -24.10 51.17
C GLU A 119 50.77 -23.01 51.17
N LEU A 120 50.90 -22.00 52.05
CA LEU A 120 49.98 -20.87 52.11
C LEU A 120 50.04 -20.00 50.85
N GLU A 121 51.22 -19.73 50.31
CA GLU A 121 51.39 -19.01 49.03
C GLU A 121 50.73 -19.76 47.87
N THR A 122 50.90 -21.09 47.82
CA THR A 122 50.27 -21.94 46.81
C THR A 122 48.75 -21.93 46.96
N SER A 123 48.24 -22.06 48.20
CA SER A 123 46.82 -22.01 48.49
C SER A 123 46.20 -20.65 48.13
N GLN A 124 46.88 -19.56 48.45
CA GLN A 124 46.45 -18.20 48.09
C GLN A 124 46.42 -18.00 46.57
N GLN A 125 47.45 -18.48 45.86
CA GLN A 125 47.49 -18.41 44.40
C GLN A 125 46.36 -19.22 43.75
N GLN A 126 46.08 -20.42 44.26
CA GLN A 126 44.94 -21.22 43.82
C GLN A 126 43.60 -20.52 44.08
N GLN A 127 43.42 -19.91 45.26
CA GLN A 127 42.22 -19.16 45.59
C GLN A 127 42.03 -17.94 44.66
N GLN A 128 43.12 -17.24 44.33
CA GLN A 128 43.08 -16.10 43.42
C GLN A 128 42.75 -16.52 41.98
N GLN A 129 43.28 -17.66 41.52
CA GLN A 129 42.90 -18.24 40.23
C GLN A 129 41.42 -18.64 40.21
N GLN A 130 40.92 -19.28 41.27
CA GLN A 130 39.50 -19.63 41.37
C GLN A 130 38.59 -18.40 41.31
N LEU A 131 38.96 -17.32 42.01
CA LEU A 131 38.22 -16.06 41.95
C LEU A 131 38.26 -15.43 40.55
N SER A 132 39.41 -15.48 39.86
CA SER A 132 39.53 -15.00 38.48
C SER A 132 38.61 -15.80 37.53
N THR A 133 38.65 -17.12 37.62
CA THR A 133 37.78 -17.98 36.79
C THR A 133 36.29 -17.78 37.12
N GLN A 134 35.94 -17.54 38.39
CA GLN A 134 34.56 -17.19 38.74
C GLN A 134 34.16 -15.83 38.14
N ALA A 135 35.03 -14.82 38.22
CA ALA A 135 34.76 -13.51 37.63
C ALA A 135 34.53 -13.59 36.12
N GLU A 136 35.34 -14.38 35.40
CA GLU A 136 35.16 -14.64 33.96
C GLU A 136 33.83 -15.34 33.67
N LYS A 137 33.44 -16.33 34.48
CA LYS A 137 32.13 -17.00 34.34
C LYS A 137 30.97 -16.03 34.56
N TYR A 138 31.04 -15.16 35.56
CA TYR A 138 30.01 -14.15 35.79
C TYR A 138 29.94 -13.13 34.65
N ALA A 139 31.08 -12.73 34.10
CA ALA A 139 31.12 -11.85 32.92
C ALA A 139 30.44 -12.51 31.72
N ALA A 140 30.78 -13.78 31.43
CA ALA A 140 30.16 -14.54 30.34
C ALA A 140 28.64 -14.71 30.52
N LEU A 141 28.18 -15.05 31.73
CA LEU A 141 26.74 -15.14 32.04
C LEU A 141 26.02 -13.79 31.88
N THR A 142 26.70 -12.69 32.20
CA THR A 142 26.14 -11.34 32.04
C THR A 142 25.98 -11.00 30.56
N GLU A 143 26.98 -11.32 29.72
CA GLU A 143 26.90 -11.13 28.27
C GLU A 143 25.80 -12.01 27.65
N GLU A 144 25.69 -13.27 28.07
CA GLU A 144 24.64 -14.18 27.59
C GLU A 144 23.23 -13.66 27.95
N ARG A 145 23.05 -13.20 29.19
CA ARG A 145 21.81 -12.54 29.64
C ARG A 145 21.49 -11.32 28.77
N ASP A 146 22.48 -10.48 28.48
CA ASP A 146 22.26 -9.26 27.69
C ASP A 146 21.92 -9.58 26.23
N GLN A 147 22.52 -10.63 25.66
CA GLN A 147 22.14 -11.15 24.35
C GLN A 147 20.71 -11.72 24.35
N ALA A 148 20.34 -12.50 25.37
CA ALA A 148 18.99 -13.04 25.53
C ALA A 148 17.93 -11.93 25.68
N LEU A 149 18.23 -10.87 26.42
CA LEU A 149 17.37 -9.70 26.56
C LEU A 149 17.19 -8.97 25.22
N LYS A 150 18.27 -8.77 24.45
CA LYS A 150 18.18 -8.17 23.10
C LYS A 150 17.34 -9.03 22.15
N LEU A 151 17.52 -10.35 22.19
CA LEU A 151 16.72 -11.28 21.38
C LEU A 151 15.24 -11.20 21.76
N THR A 152 14.94 -11.18 23.07
CA THR A 152 13.57 -11.07 23.58
C THR A 152 12.93 -9.75 23.17
N GLN A 153 13.65 -8.63 23.27
CA GLN A 153 13.16 -7.33 22.79
C GLN A 153 12.87 -7.36 21.29
N LYS A 154 13.75 -7.93 20.49
CA LYS A 154 13.56 -8.07 19.05
C LYS A 154 12.31 -8.90 18.72
N GLN A 155 12.14 -10.06 19.37
CA GLN A 155 10.95 -10.90 19.19
C GLN A 155 9.67 -10.18 19.62
N GLN A 156 9.71 -9.39 20.70
CA GLN A 156 8.57 -8.62 21.16
C GLN A 156 8.19 -7.51 20.18
N GLN A 157 9.18 -6.89 19.53
CA GLN A 157 8.97 -5.91 18.48
C GLN A 157 8.37 -6.55 17.23
N GLU A 158 8.92 -7.68 16.77
CA GLU A 158 8.37 -8.46 15.65
C GLU A 158 6.93 -8.92 15.90
N LEU A 159 6.60 -9.34 17.13
CA LEU A 159 5.22 -9.67 17.53
C LEU A 159 4.29 -8.46 17.51
N THR A 160 4.79 -7.29 17.87
CA THR A 160 4.02 -6.04 17.85
C THR A 160 3.73 -5.61 16.41
N ASP A 161 4.74 -5.68 15.54
CA ASP A 161 4.61 -5.38 14.11
C ASP A 161 3.65 -6.37 13.43
N ALA A 162 3.76 -7.67 13.74
CA ALA A 162 2.84 -8.69 13.23
C ALA A 162 1.40 -8.46 13.70
N ARG A 163 1.18 -8.02 14.94
CA ARG A 163 -0.16 -7.65 15.44
C ARG A 163 -0.72 -6.44 14.70
N GLN A 164 0.08 -5.40 14.50
CA GLN A 164 -0.36 -4.21 13.74
C GLN A 164 -0.70 -4.56 12.29
N GLN A 165 0.09 -5.43 11.64
CA GLN A 165 -0.24 -5.92 10.29
C GLN A 165 -1.54 -6.70 10.29
N SER A 166 -1.77 -7.57 11.28
CA SER A 166 -3.02 -8.32 11.40
C SER A 166 -4.23 -7.41 11.60
N GLU A 167 -4.13 -6.39 12.46
CA GLU A 167 -5.20 -5.40 12.67
C GLU A 167 -5.48 -4.60 11.38
N THR A 168 -4.44 -4.22 10.64
CA THR A 168 -4.57 -3.50 9.37
C THR A 168 -5.24 -4.37 8.29
N LEU A 169 -4.85 -5.65 8.20
CA LEU A 169 -5.49 -6.60 7.28
C LEU A 169 -6.94 -6.84 7.68
N GLN A 170 -7.25 -6.93 8.96
CA GLN A 170 -8.62 -7.11 9.45
C GLN A 170 -9.50 -5.88 9.15
N ALA A 171 -8.96 -4.67 9.28
CA ALA A 171 -9.66 -3.44 8.90
C ALA A 171 -9.93 -3.38 7.37
N THR A 172 -8.93 -3.72 6.55
CA THR A 172 -9.08 -3.79 5.09
C THR A 172 -10.13 -4.83 4.68
N LEU A 173 -10.16 -5.99 5.36
CA LEU A 173 -11.12 -7.06 5.08
C LEU A 173 -12.55 -6.64 5.48
N ALA A 174 -12.72 -5.92 6.59
CA ALA A 174 -14.01 -5.35 6.97
C ALA A 174 -14.50 -4.30 5.97
N MET A 175 -13.62 -3.43 5.46
CA MET A 175 -13.97 -2.48 4.40
C MET A 175 -14.38 -3.20 3.11
N ALA A 176 -13.63 -4.22 2.69
CA ALA A 176 -13.97 -5.01 1.51
C ALA A 176 -15.31 -5.75 1.66
N GLN A 177 -15.61 -6.25 2.86
CA GLN A 177 -16.92 -6.85 3.17
C GLN A 177 -18.06 -5.82 3.04
N GLN A 178 -17.87 -4.60 3.57
CA GLN A 178 -18.86 -3.53 3.45
C GLN A 178 -19.07 -3.10 1.98
N GLU A 179 -18.00 -3.03 1.18
CA GLU A 179 -18.10 -2.78 -0.25
C GLU A 179 -18.85 -3.90 -0.97
N ALA A 180 -18.57 -5.17 -0.63
CA ALA A 180 -19.26 -6.32 -1.18
C ALA A 180 -20.77 -6.31 -0.85
N GLU A 181 -21.15 -5.99 0.39
CA GLU A 181 -22.56 -5.82 0.77
C GLU A 181 -23.23 -4.69 -0.01
N THR A 182 -22.52 -3.57 -0.21
CA THR A 182 -23.03 -2.44 -0.99
C THR A 182 -23.24 -2.81 -2.46
N ILE A 183 -22.31 -3.56 -3.05
CA ILE A 183 -22.45 -4.09 -4.41
C ILE A 183 -23.62 -5.07 -4.49
N GLN A 184 -23.77 -5.96 -3.50
CA GLN A 184 -24.85 -6.93 -3.45
C GLN A 184 -26.23 -6.24 -3.39
N LEU A 185 -26.36 -5.17 -2.59
CA LEU A 185 -27.57 -4.35 -2.57
C LEU A 185 -27.86 -3.67 -3.91
N LYS A 186 -26.82 -3.16 -4.60
CA LYS A 186 -26.98 -2.60 -5.95
C LYS A 186 -27.41 -3.65 -6.98
N VAL A 187 -26.86 -4.86 -6.91
CA VAL A 187 -27.25 -5.97 -7.79
C VAL A 187 -28.72 -6.33 -7.56
N ILE A 188 -29.17 -6.42 -6.31
CA ILE A 188 -30.59 -6.65 -6.00
C ILE A 188 -31.47 -5.53 -6.57
N GLY A 189 -31.07 -4.26 -6.42
CA GLY A 189 -31.81 -3.13 -6.99
C GLY A 189 -31.87 -3.14 -8.51
N LEU A 190 -30.76 -3.50 -9.19
CA LEU A 190 -30.74 -3.65 -10.65
C LEU A 190 -31.60 -4.84 -11.12
N GLN A 191 -31.61 -5.94 -10.37
CA GLN A 191 -32.45 -7.09 -10.66
C GLN A 191 -33.94 -6.72 -10.59
N GLN A 192 -34.34 -6.00 -9.53
CA GLN A 192 -35.72 -5.51 -9.39
C GLN A 192 -36.11 -4.56 -10.53
N ALA A 193 -35.23 -3.64 -10.91
CA ALA A 193 -35.47 -2.74 -12.04
C ALA A 193 -35.58 -3.51 -13.38
N GLN A 194 -34.82 -4.60 -13.54
CA GLN A 194 -34.92 -5.46 -14.72
C GLN A 194 -36.26 -6.21 -14.75
N ASP A 195 -36.70 -6.77 -13.62
CA ASP A 195 -37.98 -7.47 -13.49
C ASP A 195 -39.16 -6.52 -13.80
N GLU A 196 -39.14 -5.29 -13.27
CA GLU A 196 -40.14 -4.25 -13.58
C GLU A 196 -40.15 -3.90 -15.08
N LEU A 197 -38.99 -3.85 -15.73
CA LEU A 197 -38.88 -3.55 -17.15
C LEU A 197 -39.42 -4.70 -18.02
N GLU A 198 -39.16 -5.96 -17.63
CA GLU A 198 -39.73 -7.14 -18.30
C GLU A 198 -41.26 -7.16 -18.18
N GLU A 199 -41.79 -6.82 -17.01
CA GLU A 199 -43.24 -6.76 -16.78
C GLU A 199 -43.88 -5.63 -17.62
N GLN A 200 -43.26 -4.46 -17.70
CA GLN A 200 -43.68 -3.38 -18.60
C GLN A 200 -43.64 -3.78 -20.07
N LEU A 201 -42.58 -4.47 -20.50
CA LEU A 201 -42.45 -4.96 -21.88
C LEU A 201 -43.56 -5.97 -22.22
N GLN A 202 -43.86 -6.90 -21.32
CA GLN A 202 -44.96 -7.85 -21.51
C GLN A 202 -46.32 -7.13 -21.61
N HIS A 203 -46.55 -6.14 -20.76
CA HIS A 203 -47.78 -5.36 -20.80
C HIS A 203 -47.92 -4.54 -22.10
N GLU A 204 -46.83 -3.92 -22.56
CA GLU A 204 -46.78 -3.24 -23.87
C GLU A 204 -47.03 -4.22 -25.03
N GLN A 205 -46.42 -5.41 -25.01
CA GLN A 205 -46.66 -6.43 -26.03
C GLN A 205 -48.11 -6.88 -26.08
N GLN A 206 -48.74 -7.13 -24.92
CA GLN A 206 -50.17 -7.47 -24.86
C GLN A 206 -51.05 -6.33 -25.40
N ARG A 207 -50.75 -5.08 -25.01
CA ARG A 207 -51.47 -3.90 -25.49
C ARG A 207 -51.33 -3.73 -27.01
N ASN A 208 -50.13 -3.93 -27.55
CA ASN A 208 -49.89 -3.90 -28.99
C ASN A 208 -50.63 -5.03 -29.72
N GLN A 209 -50.66 -6.25 -29.16
CA GLN A 209 -51.46 -7.35 -29.71
C GLN A 209 -52.96 -7.03 -29.76
N GLN A 210 -53.51 -6.47 -28.68
CA GLN A 210 -54.92 -6.06 -28.64
C GLN A 210 -55.21 -4.97 -29.69
N LYS A 211 -54.32 -4.00 -29.85
CA LYS A 211 -54.45 -2.94 -30.84
C LYS A 211 -54.37 -3.48 -32.27
N LEU A 212 -53.51 -4.47 -32.51
CA LEU A 212 -53.41 -5.18 -33.78
C LEU A 212 -54.70 -5.94 -34.09
N GLN A 213 -55.29 -6.63 -33.11
CA GLN A 213 -56.58 -7.31 -33.27
C GLN A 213 -57.71 -6.32 -33.54
N GLN A 214 -57.74 -5.17 -32.86
CA GLN A 214 -58.71 -4.10 -33.15
C GLN A 214 -58.57 -3.55 -34.57
N LEU A 215 -57.35 -3.24 -35.01
CA LEU A 215 -57.11 -2.76 -36.37
C LEU A 215 -57.48 -3.81 -37.43
N GLN A 216 -57.21 -5.09 -37.17
CA GLN A 216 -57.66 -6.18 -38.04
C GLN A 216 -59.18 -6.29 -38.10
N ALA A 217 -59.87 -6.12 -36.96
CA ALA A 217 -61.33 -6.12 -36.92
C ALA A 217 -61.94 -4.89 -37.64
N GLU A 218 -61.35 -3.71 -37.48
CA GLU A 218 -61.74 -2.49 -38.21
C GLU A 218 -61.51 -2.64 -39.72
N LEU A 219 -60.39 -3.23 -40.13
CA LEU A 219 -60.14 -3.56 -41.54
C LEU A 219 -61.19 -4.53 -42.08
N ALA A 220 -61.48 -5.61 -41.37
CA ALA A 220 -62.49 -6.58 -41.79
C ALA A 220 -63.90 -5.94 -41.88
N ALA A 221 -64.25 -5.06 -40.94
CA ALA A 221 -65.51 -4.32 -40.98
C ALA A 221 -65.57 -3.34 -42.17
N ALA A 222 -64.49 -2.62 -42.45
CA ALA A 222 -64.39 -1.73 -43.60
C ALA A 222 -64.47 -2.48 -44.93
N GLU A 223 -63.83 -3.66 -45.03
CA GLU A 223 -63.96 -4.55 -46.18
C GLU A 223 -65.40 -5.04 -46.37
N GLN A 224 -66.10 -5.36 -45.28
CA GLN A 224 -67.50 -5.76 -45.31
C GLN A 224 -68.45 -4.62 -45.72
N GLU A 225 -68.14 -3.36 -45.37
CA GLU A 225 -68.86 -2.18 -45.87
C GLU A 225 -68.58 -1.84 -47.34
N LEU A 226 -67.44 -2.29 -47.87
CA LEU A 226 -67.04 -2.08 -49.27
C LEU A 226 -67.84 -2.97 -50.24
N GLU A 227 -68.28 -4.16 -49.80
CA GLU A 227 -69.07 -5.11 -50.58
C GLU A 227 -70.46 -4.57 -51.03
N PRO A 228 -71.28 -3.96 -50.15
CA PRO A 228 -72.53 -3.31 -50.56
C PRO A 228 -72.30 -2.04 -51.39
N LEU A 229 -71.17 -1.33 -51.21
CA LEU A 229 -70.82 -0.18 -52.04
C LEU A 229 -70.41 -0.61 -53.46
N GLN A 230 -69.65 -1.71 -53.61
CA GLN A 230 -69.34 -2.28 -54.92
C GLN A 230 -70.59 -2.81 -55.64
N SER A 231 -71.53 -3.44 -54.93
CA SER A 231 -72.80 -3.87 -55.55
C SER A 231 -73.67 -2.68 -55.96
N LYS A 232 -73.70 -1.60 -55.18
CA LYS A 232 -74.35 -0.33 -55.58
C LYS A 232 -73.67 0.33 -56.76
N ALA A 233 -72.34 0.33 -56.83
CA ALA A 233 -71.60 0.86 -57.98
C ALA A 233 -71.92 0.07 -59.26
N LYS A 234 -71.94 -1.27 -59.20
CA LYS A 234 -72.35 -2.11 -60.33
C LYS A 234 -73.81 -1.87 -60.75
N ALA A 235 -74.71 -1.65 -59.79
CA ALA A 235 -76.10 -1.32 -60.09
C ALA A 235 -76.23 0.07 -60.75
N ALA A 236 -75.44 1.05 -60.31
CA ALA A 236 -75.37 2.37 -60.93
C ALA A 236 -74.84 2.30 -62.36
N GLU A 237 -73.79 1.51 -62.59
CA GLU A 237 -73.21 1.28 -63.93
C GLU A 237 -74.21 0.60 -64.88
N GLN A 238 -75.02 -0.34 -64.38
CA GLN A 238 -76.13 -0.93 -65.15
C GLN A 238 -77.24 0.09 -65.47
N THR A 239 -77.57 1.00 -64.54
CA THR A 239 -78.55 2.06 -64.83
C THR A 239 -78.01 3.08 -65.84
N GLU A 240 -76.71 3.36 -65.84
CA GLU A 240 -76.06 4.23 -66.81
C GLU A 240 -76.09 3.62 -68.23
N GLN A 241 -75.82 2.31 -68.35
CA GLN A 241 -75.98 1.58 -69.62
C GLN A 241 -77.44 1.57 -70.13
N GLN A 242 -78.42 1.46 -69.22
CA GLN A 242 -79.84 1.57 -69.60
C GLN A 242 -80.20 2.99 -70.07
N LEU A 243 -79.62 4.03 -69.45
CA LEU A 243 -79.82 5.42 -69.85
C LEU A 243 -79.24 5.70 -71.23
N GLU A 244 -78.03 5.20 -71.54
CA GLU A 244 -77.44 5.30 -72.88
C GLU A 244 -78.30 4.60 -73.94
N ALA A 245 -78.83 3.42 -73.64
CA ALA A 245 -79.73 2.70 -74.55
C ALA A 245 -81.02 3.48 -74.83
N VAL A 246 -81.60 4.12 -73.82
CA VAL A 246 -82.76 5.00 -73.96
C VAL A 246 -82.41 6.23 -74.80
N GLN A 247 -81.29 6.90 -74.55
CA GLN A 247 -80.84 8.05 -75.34
C GLN A 247 -80.59 7.69 -76.82
N GLN A 248 -80.01 6.52 -77.10
CA GLN A 248 -79.84 6.03 -78.47
C GLN A 248 -81.19 5.73 -79.14
N SER A 249 -82.17 5.21 -78.39
CA SER A 249 -83.52 4.98 -78.91
C SER A 249 -84.27 6.28 -79.19
N GLU A 250 -84.09 7.30 -78.34
CA GLU A 250 -84.65 8.63 -78.52
C GLU A 250 -84.06 9.32 -79.76
N ALA A 251 -82.74 9.22 -79.95
CA ALA A 251 -82.07 9.71 -81.15
C ALA A 251 -82.63 9.05 -82.42
N LYS A 252 -82.82 7.73 -82.41
CA LYS A 252 -83.43 6.99 -83.55
C LYS A 252 -84.87 7.43 -83.83
N ILE A 253 -85.68 7.65 -82.79
CA ILE A 253 -87.06 8.15 -82.93
C ILE A 253 -87.05 9.56 -83.53
N LYS A 254 -86.12 10.42 -83.08
CA LYS A 254 -85.98 11.78 -83.60
C LYS A 254 -85.60 11.79 -85.09
N THR A 255 -84.65 10.95 -85.50
CA THR A 255 -84.30 10.80 -86.93
C THR A 255 -85.47 10.26 -87.76
N ALA A 256 -86.25 9.31 -87.22
CA ALA A 256 -87.44 8.78 -87.90
C ALA A 256 -88.56 9.83 -88.02
N LEU A 257 -88.73 10.69 -87.01
CA LEU A 257 -89.69 11.79 -87.03
C LEU A 257 -89.30 12.85 -88.07
N GLU A 258 -88.02 13.22 -88.13
CA GLU A 258 -87.50 14.15 -89.15
C GLU A 258 -87.67 13.59 -90.56
N ALA A 259 -87.41 12.29 -90.77
CA ALA A 259 -87.67 11.63 -92.05
C ALA A 259 -89.16 11.62 -92.45
N ALA A 260 -90.07 11.39 -91.48
CA ALA A 260 -91.51 11.43 -91.71
C ALA A 260 -92.01 12.86 -92.03
N GLN A 261 -91.47 13.88 -91.36
CA GLN A 261 -91.77 15.29 -91.65
C GLN A 261 -91.27 15.69 -93.04
N GLN A 262 -90.10 15.21 -93.46
CA GLN A 262 -89.54 15.47 -94.78
C GLN A 262 -90.35 14.77 -95.89
N ALA A 263 -90.83 13.54 -95.65
CA ALA A 263 -91.74 12.84 -96.55
C ALA A 263 -93.10 13.55 -96.69
N ASN A 264 -93.64 14.08 -95.58
CA ASN A 264 -94.89 14.84 -95.59
C ASN A 264 -94.75 16.17 -96.35
N LYS A 265 -93.60 16.85 -96.21
CA LYS A 265 -93.27 18.06 -96.99
C LYS A 265 -93.17 17.78 -98.50
N LYS A 266 -92.63 16.62 -98.88
CA LYS A 266 -92.55 16.18 -100.29
C LYS A 266 -93.92 15.85 -100.87
N ALA A 267 -94.78 15.17 -100.12
CA ALA A 267 -96.15 14.86 -100.54
C ALA A 267 -97.02 16.13 -100.73
N LEU A 268 -96.77 17.18 -99.95
CA LEU A 268 -97.47 18.46 -100.10
C LEU A 268 -97.04 19.22 -101.37
N GLN A 269 -95.79 19.09 -101.79
CA GLN A 269 -95.27 19.71 -103.03
C GLN A 269 -95.78 19.00 -104.29
N ASP A 270 -95.93 17.67 -104.26
CA ASP A 270 -96.47 16.89 -105.39
C ASP A 270 -98.00 17.08 -105.61
N LEU A 271 -98.72 17.56 -104.59
CA LEU A 271 -100.14 17.92 -104.70
C LEU A 271 -100.34 19.34 -105.26
N GLN A 272 -99.40 20.26 -105.05
CA GLN A 272 -99.46 21.64 -105.58
C GLN A 272 -99.09 21.75 -107.06
N THR A 273 -98.32 20.80 -107.61
CA THR A 273 -97.96 20.78 -109.04
C THR A 273 -99.07 20.20 -109.93
N ARG A 274 -100.02 19.41 -109.40
CA ARG A 274 -101.16 18.87 -110.18
C ARG A 274 -102.32 19.84 -110.42
N ASP A 275 -102.51 20.85 -109.56
CA ASP A 275 -103.52 21.90 -109.75
C ASP A 275 -103.03 23.03 -110.68
N HIS A 276 -101.72 23.15 -110.88
CA HIS A 276 -101.13 24.18 -111.77
C HIS A 276 -101.27 23.81 -113.26
N ASP A 277 -101.07 22.53 -113.62
CA ASP A 277 -101.06 22.09 -115.02
C ASP A 277 -102.45 22.08 -115.72
N VAL A 278 -103.55 22.06 -114.96
CA VAL A 278 -104.92 22.11 -115.52
C VAL A 278 -105.38 23.56 -115.73
N THR A 279 -104.78 24.52 -115.02
CA THR A 279 -105.15 25.94 -115.10
C THR A 279 -104.38 26.68 -116.20
N GLU A 280 -103.15 26.24 -116.54
CA GLU A 280 -102.33 26.84 -117.61
C GLU A 280 -102.78 26.49 -119.05
N LEU A 281 -103.48 25.38 -119.26
CA LEU A 281 -103.99 25.01 -120.60
C LEU A 281 -105.32 25.70 -120.97
N GLN A 282 -106.02 26.32 -120.01
CA GLN A 282 -107.23 27.11 -120.24
C GLN A 282 -106.95 28.62 -120.34
N ALA A 283 -105.79 29.11 -119.86
CA ALA A 283 -105.36 30.51 -119.96
C ALA A 283 -104.58 30.83 -121.26
N MET A 284 -103.93 29.85 -121.90
CA MET A 284 -103.19 30.07 -123.16
C MET A 284 -104.07 30.28 -124.42
N LEU A 285 -105.38 30.02 -124.34
CA LEU A 285 -106.34 30.30 -125.42
C LEU A 285 -106.99 31.69 -125.32
N GLU A 286 -107.06 32.30 -124.14
CA GLU A 286 -107.54 33.68 -123.95
C GLU A 286 -106.42 34.75 -124.08
N GLU A 287 -105.15 34.36 -123.94
CA GLU A 287 -104.00 35.28 -124.08
C GLU A 287 -103.58 35.57 -125.54
N PHE A 288 -103.99 34.74 -126.51
CA PHE A 288 -103.69 34.97 -127.93
C PHE A 288 -104.65 35.98 -128.59
N GLU A 289 -105.92 36.04 -128.16
CA GLU A 289 -106.89 37.03 -128.66
C GLU A 289 -106.67 38.43 -128.08
N ASN A 290 -106.13 38.54 -126.85
CA ASN A 290 -105.84 39.83 -126.23
C ASN A 290 -104.50 40.47 -126.66
N LYS A 291 -103.53 39.68 -127.16
CA LYS A 291 -102.25 40.20 -127.70
C LYS A 291 -102.36 40.77 -129.13
N LEU A 292 -103.49 40.56 -129.82
CA LEU A 292 -103.77 41.15 -131.14
C LEU A 292 -104.39 42.57 -131.07
N HIS A 293 -104.91 42.99 -129.91
CA HIS A 293 -105.60 44.29 -129.75
C HIS A 293 -104.81 45.35 -128.93
N GLN A 294 -103.71 44.96 -128.27
CA GLN A 294 -102.83 45.89 -127.53
C GLN A 294 -101.64 46.40 -128.35
N ALA A 295 -101.27 45.75 -129.46
CA ALA A 295 -100.19 46.19 -130.35
C ALA A 295 -100.54 47.44 -131.19
N THR A 296 -101.82 47.84 -131.26
CA THR A 296 -102.28 49.02 -132.02
C THR A 296 -102.35 50.30 -131.18
N LYS A 297 -102.14 50.22 -129.85
CA LYS A 297 -102.32 51.36 -128.92
C LYS A 297 -101.01 52.00 -128.44
N THR A 298 -99.90 51.28 -128.56
CA THR A 298 -98.54 51.74 -128.18
C THR A 298 -97.82 52.52 -129.29
N GLU A 299 -98.40 52.59 -130.50
CA GLU A 299 -97.90 53.41 -131.61
C GLU A 299 -98.17 54.91 -131.41
N THR A 300 -99.17 55.28 -130.59
CA THR A 300 -99.59 56.70 -130.42
C THR A 300 -98.93 57.41 -129.22
N GLN A 301 -98.30 56.69 -128.29
CA GLN A 301 -97.68 57.28 -127.09
C GLN A 301 -96.16 57.57 -127.26
N ALA A 302 -95.50 56.98 -128.26
CA ALA A 302 -94.09 57.24 -128.57
C ALA A 302 -93.85 58.60 -129.27
N VAL A 303 -94.89 59.22 -129.84
CA VAL A 303 -94.77 60.52 -130.56
C VAL A 303 -94.79 61.73 -129.61
N ALA A 304 -95.26 61.58 -128.36
CA ALA A 304 -95.37 62.68 -127.39
C ALA A 304 -94.10 62.89 -126.53
N LEU A 305 -93.27 61.85 -126.35
CA LEU A 305 -92.04 61.92 -125.55
C LEU A 305 -90.87 62.53 -126.35
N THR A 306 -90.89 62.40 -127.68
CA THR A 306 -89.95 63.04 -128.62
C THR A 306 -90.01 64.57 -128.56
N LYS A 307 -91.14 65.18 -128.15
CA LYS A 307 -91.25 66.65 -128.02
C LYS A 307 -90.76 67.20 -126.68
N ARG A 308 -90.62 66.38 -125.62
CA ARG A 308 -90.24 66.84 -124.28
C ARG A 308 -88.72 66.86 -124.05
N LEU A 309 -87.99 65.96 -124.70
CA LEU A 309 -86.52 65.95 -124.73
C LEU A 309 -85.93 67.02 -125.66
N GLN A 310 -86.69 67.50 -126.66
CA GLN A 310 -86.29 68.59 -127.55
C GLN A 310 -86.23 69.97 -126.85
N ALA A 311 -86.82 70.12 -125.65
CA ALA A 311 -86.88 71.40 -124.93
C ALA A 311 -85.79 71.55 -123.84
N GLN A 312 -85.32 70.44 -123.25
CA GLN A 312 -84.33 70.51 -122.16
C GLN A 312 -82.86 70.51 -122.63
N LEU A 313 -82.60 70.10 -123.87
CA LEU A 313 -81.25 70.20 -124.45
C LEU A 313 -80.92 71.59 -125.00
N ASN A 314 -81.91 72.42 -125.35
CA ASN A 314 -81.68 73.77 -125.86
C ASN A 314 -81.49 74.85 -124.76
N GLN A 315 -81.63 74.51 -123.46
CA GLN A 315 -81.45 75.47 -122.37
C GLN A 315 -80.24 75.20 -121.46
N LEU A 316 -79.43 74.19 -121.79
CA LEU A 316 -78.14 73.92 -121.13
C LEU A 316 -76.94 73.95 -122.09
N GLN A 317 -77.14 74.49 -123.30
CA GLN A 317 -76.07 74.69 -124.27
C GLN A 317 -75.75 76.16 -124.58
N GLN A 318 -76.40 77.16 -123.96
CA GLN A 318 -76.07 78.54 -124.31
C GLN A 318 -76.38 79.65 -123.31
N THR A 319 -76.25 79.38 -122.01
CA THR A 319 -75.80 80.43 -121.09
C THR A 319 -74.85 79.85 -120.06
N ALA A 320 -73.54 80.03 -120.16
CA ALA A 320 -72.79 80.65 -121.23
C ALA A 320 -71.33 80.22 -121.06
N THR A 321 -70.73 79.88 -122.18
CA THR A 321 -69.32 80.07 -122.45
C THR A 321 -68.85 81.41 -121.89
N GLU A 322 -67.82 81.33 -121.05
CA GLU A 322 -66.77 82.34 -120.89
C GLU A 322 -67.18 83.63 -120.14
N GLN A 323 -66.62 83.98 -119.00
CA GLN A 323 -65.28 83.70 -118.48
C GLN A 323 -65.23 84.02 -116.98
N GLY A 324 -64.37 83.26 -116.29
CA GLY A 324 -63.57 83.83 -115.20
C GLY A 324 -64.13 83.66 -113.79
N THR A 325 -63.58 82.66 -113.08
CA THR A 325 -63.25 82.68 -111.64
C THR A 325 -64.43 82.91 -110.68
N THR A 326 -64.87 81.95 -109.88
CA THR A 326 -64.16 81.37 -108.72
C THR A 326 -65.12 80.38 -108.05
N THR A 327 -64.59 79.33 -107.38
CA THR A 327 -65.14 78.69 -106.15
C THR A 327 -66.58 78.12 -106.18
N ASN A 328 -66.95 77.00 -105.60
CA ASN A 328 -66.33 75.87 -104.89
C ASN A 328 -67.54 75.00 -104.44
N ASP A 329 -67.28 73.85 -103.82
CA ASP A 329 -68.06 73.28 -102.70
C ASP A 329 -69.12 72.15 -102.90
N SER A 330 -69.69 71.83 -104.06
CA SER A 330 -70.74 70.77 -104.09
C SER A 330 -70.23 69.33 -104.34
N VAL A 331 -69.13 69.15 -105.08
CA VAL A 331 -68.52 67.82 -105.33
C VAL A 331 -67.63 67.39 -104.14
N VAL A 332 -67.23 68.36 -103.31
CA VAL A 332 -66.49 68.15 -102.06
C VAL A 332 -67.37 67.49 -100.99
N ALA A 333 -68.69 67.70 -101.01
CA ALA A 333 -69.62 67.23 -99.99
C ALA A 333 -69.85 65.70 -99.98
N GLU A 334 -69.90 65.05 -101.15
CA GLU A 334 -70.09 63.58 -101.23
C GLU A 334 -68.81 62.81 -100.86
N GLN A 335 -67.62 63.37 -101.13
CA GLN A 335 -66.34 62.82 -100.65
C GLN A 335 -66.13 63.06 -99.14
N GLN A 336 -66.65 64.15 -98.59
CA GLN A 336 -66.58 64.48 -97.17
C GLN A 336 -67.45 63.55 -96.30
N ALA A 337 -68.57 63.04 -96.84
CA ALA A 337 -69.44 62.08 -96.15
C ALA A 337 -68.80 60.69 -95.98
N ALA A 338 -68.00 60.22 -96.95
CA ALA A 338 -67.30 58.94 -96.88
C ALA A 338 -66.15 58.95 -95.84
N LEU A 339 -65.40 60.05 -95.75
CA LEU A 339 -64.30 60.22 -94.77
C LEU A 339 -64.80 60.34 -93.31
N LEU A 340 -66.01 60.87 -93.11
CA LEU A 340 -66.64 60.93 -91.77
C LEU A 340 -67.05 59.54 -91.26
N ALA A 341 -67.52 58.65 -92.14
CA ALA A 341 -67.87 57.28 -91.77
C ALA A 341 -66.64 56.42 -91.39
N GLU A 342 -65.51 56.64 -92.07
CA GLU A 342 -64.25 55.94 -91.76
C GLU A 342 -63.62 56.43 -90.44
N ARG A 343 -63.73 57.74 -90.14
CA ARG A 343 -63.37 58.31 -88.82
C ARG A 343 -64.19 57.67 -87.69
N ASP A 344 -65.49 57.51 -87.86
CA ASP A 344 -66.37 56.95 -86.82
C ASP A 344 -66.10 55.45 -86.56
N ALA A 345 -65.74 54.70 -87.60
CA ALA A 345 -65.29 53.32 -87.46
C ALA A 345 -63.94 53.21 -86.71
N ALA A 346 -62.98 54.10 -87.00
CA ALA A 346 -61.70 54.17 -86.29
C ALA A 346 -61.87 54.61 -84.82
N GLN A 347 -62.81 55.52 -84.56
CA GLN A 347 -63.11 56.02 -83.21
C GLN A 347 -63.81 54.93 -82.36
N ALA A 348 -64.67 54.10 -82.96
CA ALA A 348 -65.25 52.94 -82.29
C ALA A 348 -64.23 51.84 -81.94
N GLN A 349 -63.18 51.67 -82.75
CA GLN A 349 -62.06 50.75 -82.43
C GLN A 349 -61.17 51.28 -81.30
N LEU A 350 -60.94 52.59 -81.24
CA LEU A 350 -60.22 53.26 -80.14
C LEU A 350 -60.95 53.07 -78.80
N THR A 351 -62.28 53.19 -78.77
CA THR A 351 -63.08 52.97 -77.55
C THR A 351 -63.02 51.52 -77.07
N LYS A 352 -63.00 50.54 -77.99
CA LYS A 352 -62.81 49.12 -77.65
C LYS A 352 -61.43 48.84 -77.07
N LEU A 353 -60.38 49.47 -77.61
CA LEU A 353 -59.01 49.35 -77.09
C LEU A 353 -58.85 50.02 -75.70
N GLN A 354 -59.54 51.14 -75.47
CA GLN A 354 -59.58 51.80 -74.15
C GLN A 354 -60.26 50.91 -73.12
N GLN A 355 -61.44 50.34 -73.44
CA GLN A 355 -62.14 49.39 -72.57
C GLN A 355 -61.29 48.16 -72.26
N HIS A 356 -60.54 47.65 -73.25
CA HIS A 356 -59.64 46.52 -73.03
C HIS A 356 -58.47 46.87 -72.10
N SER A 357 -57.90 48.08 -72.22
CA SER A 357 -56.84 48.55 -71.31
C SER A 357 -57.34 48.72 -69.87
N GLU A 358 -58.59 49.15 -69.67
CA GLU A 358 -59.20 49.27 -68.35
C GLU A 358 -59.41 47.91 -67.69
N THR A 359 -59.83 46.88 -68.44
CA THR A 359 -59.88 45.49 -67.93
C THR A 359 -58.50 44.96 -67.54
N LEU A 360 -57.45 45.22 -68.32
CA LEU A 360 -56.08 44.78 -67.99
C LEU A 360 -55.52 45.52 -66.76
N ILE A 361 -55.89 46.79 -66.55
CA ILE A 361 -55.53 47.53 -65.33
C ILE A 361 -56.27 46.97 -64.10
N ALA A 362 -57.54 46.57 -64.25
CA ALA A 362 -58.31 45.93 -63.19
C ALA A 362 -57.73 44.54 -62.82
N GLU A 363 -57.38 43.72 -63.81
CA GLU A 363 -56.73 42.41 -63.60
C GLU A 363 -55.35 42.54 -62.94
N ARG A 364 -54.55 43.53 -63.35
CA ARG A 364 -53.25 43.84 -62.72
C ARG A 364 -53.41 44.25 -61.25
N ASN A 365 -54.44 45.03 -60.93
CA ASN A 365 -54.71 45.46 -59.55
C ASN A 365 -55.23 44.30 -58.68
N ASP A 366 -56.06 43.41 -59.23
CA ASP A 366 -56.51 42.20 -58.53
C ASP A 366 -55.36 41.21 -58.28
N ALA A 367 -54.43 41.09 -59.23
CA ALA A 367 -53.21 40.30 -59.05
C ALA A 367 -52.26 40.90 -57.99
N LEU A 368 -52.10 42.22 -57.96
CA LEU A 368 -51.33 42.91 -56.91
C LEU A 368 -51.96 42.74 -55.53
N ALA A 369 -53.29 42.84 -55.42
CA ALA A 369 -54.01 42.61 -54.16
C ALA A 369 -53.86 41.16 -53.67
N LYS A 370 -53.90 40.18 -54.57
CA LYS A 370 -53.63 38.76 -54.23
C LYS A 370 -52.19 38.52 -53.78
N LEU A 371 -51.23 39.23 -54.35
CA LEU A 371 -49.81 39.15 -53.96
C LEU A 371 -49.57 39.81 -52.60
N GLU A 372 -50.19 40.96 -52.32
CA GLU A 372 -50.20 41.59 -50.99
C GLU A 372 -50.88 40.71 -49.94
N GLN A 373 -51.97 40.02 -50.30
CA GLN A 373 -52.67 39.10 -49.41
C GLN A 373 -51.84 37.82 -49.12
N ALA A 374 -51.12 37.30 -50.12
CA ALA A 374 -50.18 36.20 -49.93
C ALA A 374 -48.98 36.61 -49.06
N GLN A 375 -48.50 37.85 -49.20
CA GLN A 375 -47.41 38.38 -48.39
C GLN A 375 -47.84 38.71 -46.94
N ALA A 376 -49.09 39.12 -46.74
CA ALA A 376 -49.70 39.25 -45.42
C ALA A 376 -49.92 37.89 -44.74
N GLN A 377 -50.28 36.83 -45.49
CA GLN A 377 -50.37 35.46 -44.96
C GLN A 377 -49.00 34.88 -44.60
N LEU A 378 -47.96 35.20 -45.37
CA LEU A 378 -46.58 34.83 -45.05
C LEU A 378 -46.07 35.55 -43.78
N ASN A 379 -46.37 36.84 -43.63
CA ASN A 379 -46.01 37.61 -42.44
C ASN A 379 -46.83 37.22 -41.19
N ALA A 380 -48.09 36.79 -41.36
CA ALA A 380 -48.90 36.25 -40.26
C ALA A 380 -48.35 34.90 -39.76
N ALA A 381 -47.87 34.03 -40.66
CA ALA A 381 -47.21 32.76 -40.32
C ALA A 381 -45.87 32.94 -39.58
N LEU A 382 -45.18 34.07 -39.77
CA LEU A 382 -43.95 34.43 -39.05
C LEU A 382 -44.18 35.06 -37.66
N SER A 383 -45.42 35.37 -37.27
CA SER A 383 -45.72 36.06 -36.01
C SER A 383 -46.25 35.18 -34.87
N VAL A 384 -46.28 33.85 -35.03
CA VAL A 384 -46.58 32.92 -33.93
C VAL A 384 -45.28 32.42 -33.30
N GLN A 385 -44.67 33.26 -32.47
CA GLN A 385 -43.66 32.84 -31.48
C GLN A 385 -44.24 33.12 -30.09
N PRO A 386 -44.70 32.05 -29.40
CA PRO A 386 -43.94 31.59 -28.23
C PRO A 386 -43.77 30.05 -28.12
N ALA A 387 -44.39 29.22 -28.96
CA ALA A 387 -44.34 27.76 -28.80
C ALA A 387 -43.06 27.10 -29.39
N ALA A 388 -42.42 27.72 -30.38
CA ALA A 388 -41.20 27.19 -30.99
C ALA A 388 -39.94 27.38 -30.12
N ALA A 389 -39.95 28.35 -29.20
CA ALA A 389 -38.81 28.63 -28.32
C ALA A 389 -38.72 27.64 -27.15
N GLU A 390 -39.85 27.17 -26.60
CA GLU A 390 -39.86 26.17 -25.52
C GLU A 390 -39.50 24.77 -26.03
N MET A 391 -40.00 24.36 -27.21
CA MET A 391 -39.56 23.09 -27.82
C MET A 391 -38.10 23.12 -28.23
N SER A 392 -37.59 24.25 -28.74
CA SER A 392 -36.16 24.40 -29.07
C SER A 392 -35.29 24.36 -27.81
N ALA A 393 -35.71 25.01 -26.72
CA ALA A 393 -34.97 24.98 -25.45
C ALA A 393 -34.98 23.58 -24.80
N GLN A 394 -36.10 22.85 -24.89
CA GLN A 394 -36.18 21.46 -24.42
C GLN A 394 -35.35 20.51 -25.30
N GLN A 395 -35.38 20.68 -26.63
CA GLN A 395 -34.54 19.89 -27.53
C GLN A 395 -33.04 20.19 -27.36
N ILE A 396 -32.66 21.43 -27.07
CA ILE A 396 -31.27 21.81 -26.76
C ILE A 396 -30.83 21.21 -25.41
N ALA A 397 -31.68 21.27 -24.38
CA ALA A 397 -31.39 20.68 -23.07
C ALA A 397 -31.31 19.13 -23.13
N GLU A 398 -32.16 18.50 -23.94
CA GLU A 398 -32.12 17.06 -24.19
C GLU A 398 -30.90 16.66 -25.04
N GLN A 399 -30.52 17.48 -26.03
CA GLN A 399 -29.25 17.31 -26.75
C GLN A 399 -28.04 17.45 -25.84
N GLU A 400 -27.98 18.46 -24.97
CA GLU A 400 -26.88 18.61 -24.00
C GLU A 400 -26.80 17.44 -23.02
N LYS A 401 -27.95 16.93 -22.57
CA LYS A 401 -28.01 15.74 -21.69
C LYS A 401 -27.53 14.49 -22.42
N LEU A 402 -27.96 14.28 -23.67
CA LEU A 402 -27.47 13.19 -24.52
C LEU A 402 -25.97 13.34 -24.80
N GLN A 403 -25.48 14.55 -25.01
CA GLN A 403 -24.07 14.84 -25.27
C GLN A 403 -23.19 14.62 -24.02
N GLN A 404 -23.69 14.95 -22.82
CA GLN A 404 -23.06 14.60 -21.55
C GLN A 404 -23.04 13.09 -21.34
N GLN A 405 -24.14 12.39 -21.61
CA GLN A 405 -24.20 10.92 -21.53
C GLN A 405 -23.23 10.26 -22.51
N LEU A 406 -23.14 10.75 -23.75
CA LEU A 406 -22.14 10.30 -24.72
C LEU A 406 -20.72 10.52 -24.21
N SER A 407 -20.41 11.68 -23.63
CA SER A 407 -19.08 11.93 -23.06
C SER A 407 -18.74 11.02 -21.86
N ALA A 408 -19.76 10.63 -21.08
CA ALA A 408 -19.60 9.70 -19.97
C ALA A 408 -19.39 8.27 -20.48
N TYR A 409 -20.14 7.85 -21.51
CA TYR A 409 -19.94 6.58 -22.19
C TYR A 409 -18.59 6.51 -22.91
N GLU A 410 -18.12 7.60 -23.52
CA GLU A 410 -16.78 7.69 -24.12
C GLU A 410 -15.68 7.55 -23.06
N LYS A 411 -15.83 8.17 -21.89
CA LYS A 411 -14.90 7.99 -20.77
C LYS A 411 -14.92 6.56 -20.24
N GLN A 412 -16.10 5.94 -20.11
CA GLN A 412 -16.22 4.53 -19.71
C GLN A 412 -15.62 3.59 -20.76
N LEU A 413 -15.87 3.83 -22.05
CA LEU A 413 -15.27 3.06 -23.14
C LEU A 413 -13.75 3.19 -23.16
N SER A 414 -13.21 4.39 -22.93
CA SER A 414 -11.76 4.62 -22.82
C SER A 414 -11.16 3.91 -21.60
N ALA A 415 -11.85 3.93 -20.46
CA ALA A 415 -11.43 3.20 -19.25
C ALA A 415 -11.44 1.68 -19.48
N LEU A 416 -12.53 1.16 -20.07
CA LEU A 416 -12.65 -0.26 -20.42
C LEU A 416 -11.65 -0.69 -21.51
N GLN A 417 -11.34 0.19 -22.47
CA GLN A 417 -10.26 -0.06 -23.43
C GLN A 417 -8.91 -0.15 -22.74
N LYS A 418 -8.62 0.74 -21.79
CA LYS A 418 -7.38 0.70 -21.01
C LYS A 418 -7.28 -0.55 -20.14
N GLU A 419 -8.38 -0.95 -19.51
CA GLU A 419 -8.47 -2.17 -18.70
C GLU A 419 -8.32 -3.43 -19.57
N ARG A 420 -8.91 -3.42 -20.77
CA ARG A 420 -8.71 -4.48 -21.76
C ARG A 420 -7.26 -4.54 -22.25
N GLU A 421 -6.60 -3.40 -22.48
CA GLU A 421 -5.19 -3.35 -22.86
C GLU A 421 -4.28 -3.87 -21.73
N THR A 422 -4.57 -3.55 -20.46
CA THR A 422 -3.82 -4.10 -19.32
C THR A 422 -4.06 -5.60 -19.19
N ALA A 423 -5.31 -6.06 -19.29
CA ALA A 423 -5.62 -7.49 -19.26
C ALA A 423 -4.98 -8.24 -20.44
N GLN A 424 -4.94 -7.64 -21.64
CA GLN A 424 -4.25 -8.23 -22.80
C GLN A 424 -2.73 -8.30 -22.59
N ARG A 425 -2.11 -7.29 -21.96
CA ARG A 425 -0.70 -7.34 -21.58
C ARG A 425 -0.43 -8.42 -20.54
N GLU A 426 -1.26 -8.53 -19.51
CA GLU A 426 -1.14 -9.59 -18.49
C GLU A 426 -1.31 -10.98 -19.11
N VAL A 427 -2.27 -11.17 -20.03
CA VAL A 427 -2.44 -12.42 -20.76
C VAL A 427 -1.24 -12.71 -21.68
N ALA A 428 -0.66 -11.69 -22.31
CA ALA A 428 0.55 -11.85 -23.11
C ALA A 428 1.77 -12.22 -22.24
N GLU A 429 1.93 -11.60 -21.07
CA GLU A 429 2.97 -11.94 -20.09
C GLU A 429 2.78 -13.36 -19.54
N GLN A 430 1.55 -13.77 -19.24
CA GLN A 430 1.22 -15.13 -18.84
C GLN A 430 1.47 -16.13 -19.98
N ARG A 431 1.17 -15.77 -21.24
CA ARG A 431 1.44 -16.60 -22.41
C ARG A 431 2.94 -16.74 -22.65
N ASP A 432 3.72 -15.68 -22.50
CA ASP A 432 5.18 -15.70 -22.61
C ASP A 432 5.81 -16.51 -21.46
N ALA A 433 5.27 -16.39 -20.24
CA ALA A 433 5.67 -17.21 -19.11
C ALA A 433 5.34 -18.69 -19.37
N ALA A 434 4.14 -19.00 -19.87
CA ALA A 434 3.74 -20.34 -20.23
C ALA A 434 4.58 -20.90 -21.39
N GLN A 435 4.94 -20.08 -22.39
CA GLN A 435 5.84 -20.48 -23.47
C GLN A 435 7.26 -20.72 -22.97
N LYS A 436 7.76 -19.93 -22.02
CA LYS A 436 9.06 -20.20 -21.37
C LYS A 436 9.03 -21.49 -20.57
N VAL A 437 7.96 -21.75 -19.84
CA VAL A 437 7.75 -23.02 -19.11
C VAL A 437 7.63 -24.19 -20.08
N GLN A 438 6.91 -24.02 -21.19
CA GLN A 438 6.79 -25.04 -22.24
C GLN A 438 8.13 -25.26 -22.94
N GLN A 439 8.90 -24.22 -23.25
CA GLN A 439 10.25 -24.34 -23.80
C GLN A 439 11.22 -24.99 -22.81
N GLN A 440 11.07 -24.73 -21.51
CA GLN A 440 11.84 -25.43 -20.47
C GLN A 440 11.43 -26.90 -20.36
N LEU A 441 10.14 -27.21 -20.52
CA LEU A 441 9.62 -28.58 -20.58
C LEU A 441 10.06 -29.31 -21.84
N ASP A 442 10.00 -28.68 -23.00
CA ASP A 442 10.44 -29.21 -24.29
C ASP A 442 11.97 -29.34 -24.32
N ALA A 443 12.72 -28.43 -23.68
CA ALA A 443 14.16 -28.56 -23.48
C ALA A 443 14.50 -29.69 -22.49
N MET A 444 13.69 -29.89 -21.44
CA MET A 444 13.79 -31.05 -20.55
C MET A 444 13.48 -32.35 -21.29
N GLN A 445 12.45 -32.36 -22.14
CA GLN A 445 12.03 -33.54 -22.90
C GLN A 445 13.02 -33.83 -24.03
N GLN A 446 13.56 -32.82 -24.71
CA GLN A 446 14.64 -32.99 -25.67
C GLN A 446 15.93 -33.43 -24.99
N ALA A 447 16.24 -32.95 -23.77
CA ALA A 447 17.33 -33.49 -22.96
C ALA A 447 17.07 -34.94 -22.51
N GLN A 448 15.81 -35.32 -22.27
CA GLN A 448 15.42 -36.70 -21.96
C GLN A 448 15.42 -37.64 -23.18
N VAL A 449 15.25 -37.11 -24.40
CA VAL A 449 15.22 -37.89 -25.66
C VAL A 449 16.57 -37.89 -26.38
N SER A 450 17.43 -36.90 -26.14
CA SER A 450 18.75 -36.80 -26.75
C SER A 450 19.84 -37.57 -26.00
N ASP A 451 19.54 -38.10 -24.82
CA ASP A 451 20.51 -38.79 -23.98
C ASP A 451 20.11 -40.24 -23.66
N GLU A 452 20.30 -41.10 -24.66
CA GLU A 452 20.87 -42.44 -24.43
C GLU A 452 22.37 -42.35 -24.05
N ALA A 453 22.88 -41.18 -23.62
CA ALA A 453 24.28 -40.95 -23.24
C ALA A 453 24.51 -40.20 -21.90
N ASP A 454 23.57 -39.42 -21.33
CA ASP A 454 23.72 -38.71 -20.03
C ASP A 454 22.77 -39.18 -18.89
N ASP A 455 22.91 -40.45 -18.49
CA ASP A 455 22.27 -41.01 -17.29
C ASP A 455 22.88 -40.47 -15.97
N THR A 456 23.90 -39.61 -16.04
CA THR A 456 24.68 -39.11 -14.90
C THR A 456 24.15 -37.82 -14.27
N ASP A 457 23.71 -36.84 -15.06
CA ASP A 457 23.39 -35.50 -14.54
C ASP A 457 21.97 -35.39 -13.97
N ILE A 458 21.00 -36.13 -14.54
CA ILE A 458 19.66 -36.24 -13.95
C ILE A 458 19.73 -37.04 -12.64
N HIS A 459 20.54 -38.10 -12.59
CA HIS A 459 20.83 -38.81 -11.34
C HIS A 459 21.54 -37.91 -10.32
N ALA A 460 22.48 -37.07 -10.74
CA ALA A 460 23.16 -36.11 -9.87
C ALA A 460 22.18 -35.08 -9.30
N THR A 461 21.25 -34.56 -10.11
CA THR A 461 20.28 -33.54 -9.67
C THR A 461 19.22 -34.15 -8.73
N VAL A 462 18.73 -35.36 -9.03
CA VAL A 462 17.83 -36.10 -8.12
C VAL A 462 18.56 -36.52 -6.84
N ALA A 463 19.83 -36.90 -6.91
CA ALA A 463 20.66 -37.17 -5.74
C ALA A 463 20.87 -35.89 -4.91
N GLN A 464 21.08 -34.75 -5.55
CA GLN A 464 21.22 -33.44 -4.89
C GLN A 464 19.92 -33.01 -4.21
N LEU A 465 18.76 -33.20 -4.84
CA LEU A 465 17.46 -32.92 -4.23
C LEU A 465 17.15 -33.88 -3.07
N LYS A 466 17.52 -35.17 -3.18
CA LYS A 466 17.43 -36.13 -2.06
C LYS A 466 18.35 -35.76 -0.91
N ALA A 467 19.57 -35.31 -1.20
CA ALA A 467 20.52 -34.82 -0.19
C ALA A 467 20.01 -33.54 0.48
N ASN A 468 19.40 -32.63 -0.27
CA ASN A 468 18.82 -31.40 0.27
C ASN A 468 17.58 -31.70 1.14
N ASN A 469 16.72 -32.64 0.71
CA ASN A 469 15.59 -33.08 1.53
C ASN A 469 16.03 -33.83 2.80
N ALA A 470 17.10 -34.63 2.72
CA ALA A 470 17.71 -35.25 3.89
C ALA A 470 18.29 -34.20 4.85
N MET A 471 18.98 -33.18 4.32
CA MET A 471 19.51 -32.07 5.11
C MET A 471 18.39 -31.26 5.77
N LEU A 472 17.28 -31.01 5.08
CA LEU A 472 16.11 -30.32 5.66
C LEU A 472 15.44 -31.16 6.75
N LYS A 473 15.36 -32.49 6.57
CA LYS A 473 14.88 -33.39 7.63
C LYS A 473 15.80 -33.41 8.84
N GLU A 474 17.11 -33.42 8.61
CA GLU A 474 18.11 -33.34 9.68
C GLU A 474 18.03 -31.99 10.40
N GLN A 475 17.92 -30.88 9.67
CA GLN A 475 17.72 -29.55 10.25
C GLN A 475 16.41 -29.46 11.04
N SER A 476 15.33 -30.06 10.55
CA SER A 476 14.07 -30.17 11.29
C SER A 476 14.22 -31.02 12.55
N ALA A 477 14.98 -32.11 12.51
CA ALA A 477 15.26 -32.97 13.66
C ALA A 477 16.14 -32.25 14.70
N ILE A 478 17.16 -31.51 14.27
CA ILE A 478 18.00 -30.67 15.13
C ILE A 478 17.17 -29.57 15.76
N THR A 479 16.28 -28.92 15.00
CA THR A 479 15.38 -27.88 15.53
C THR A 479 14.42 -28.45 16.56
N ALA A 480 13.85 -29.64 16.30
CA ALA A 480 13.00 -30.34 17.26
C ALA A 480 13.79 -30.76 18.52
N GLY A 481 15.04 -31.23 18.35
CA GLY A 481 15.96 -31.54 19.44
C GLY A 481 16.26 -30.32 20.30
N HIS A 482 16.61 -29.19 19.68
CA HIS A 482 16.87 -27.95 20.40
C HIS A 482 15.63 -27.45 21.15
N GLN A 483 14.44 -27.58 20.57
CA GLN A 483 13.19 -27.27 21.27
C GLN A 483 12.93 -28.22 22.45
N ALA A 484 13.29 -29.50 22.35
CA ALA A 484 13.16 -30.44 23.46
C ALA A 484 14.15 -30.11 24.60
N GLU A 485 15.41 -29.83 24.26
CA GLU A 485 16.42 -29.37 25.22
C GLU A 485 16.00 -28.08 25.92
N GLN A 486 15.50 -27.08 25.17
CA GLN A 486 14.97 -25.84 25.76
C GLN A 486 13.83 -26.13 26.75
N ARG A 487 12.90 -27.05 26.43
CA ARG A 487 11.83 -27.44 27.34
C ARG A 487 12.37 -28.12 28.59
N GLU A 488 13.41 -28.94 28.45
CA GLU A 488 14.07 -29.61 29.58
C GLU A 488 14.81 -28.61 30.47
N THR A 489 15.57 -27.67 29.91
CA THR A 489 16.23 -26.59 30.65
C THR A 489 15.20 -25.73 31.40
N ILE A 490 14.08 -25.36 30.76
CA ILE A 490 13.00 -24.63 31.43
C ILE A 490 12.42 -25.45 32.58
N LYS A 491 12.27 -26.77 32.42
CA LYS A 491 11.79 -27.65 33.48
C LYS A 491 12.79 -27.70 34.65
N GLN A 492 14.08 -27.86 34.37
CA GLN A 492 15.14 -27.85 35.38
C GLN A 492 15.18 -26.52 36.14
N LEU A 493 15.15 -25.38 35.44
CA LEU A 493 15.11 -24.05 36.08
C LEU A 493 13.87 -23.86 36.95
N ARG A 494 12.70 -24.38 36.53
CA ARG A 494 11.49 -24.35 37.36
C ARG A 494 11.62 -25.21 38.61
N GLU A 495 12.25 -26.37 38.49
CA GLU A 495 12.50 -27.27 39.61
C GLU A 495 13.53 -26.67 40.59
N GLU A 496 14.61 -26.06 40.11
CA GLU A 496 15.58 -25.33 40.93
C GLU A 496 14.94 -24.13 41.63
N LEU A 497 14.11 -23.33 40.93
CA LEU A 497 13.39 -22.23 41.56
C LEU A 497 12.41 -22.71 42.63
N GLN A 498 11.77 -23.86 42.42
CA GLN A 498 10.90 -24.45 43.43
C GLN A 498 11.71 -24.92 44.64
N GLN A 499 12.84 -25.61 44.43
CA GLN A 499 13.75 -26.02 45.52
C GLN A 499 14.30 -24.82 46.30
N GLN A 500 14.66 -23.74 45.62
CA GLN A 500 15.11 -22.51 46.30
C GLN A 500 14.00 -21.88 47.14
N ARG A 501 12.76 -21.86 46.65
CA ARG A 501 11.61 -21.39 47.43
C ARG A 501 11.37 -22.23 48.67
N ASP A 502 11.43 -23.55 48.53
CA ASP A 502 11.24 -24.48 49.64
C ASP A 502 12.36 -24.32 50.68
N MET A 503 13.63 -24.19 50.25
CA MET A 503 14.76 -23.93 51.15
C MET A 503 14.65 -22.59 51.88
N VAL A 504 14.20 -21.52 51.20
CA VAL A 504 13.96 -20.22 51.85
C VAL A 504 12.83 -20.34 52.88
N HIS A 505 11.77 -21.09 52.57
CA HIS A 505 10.67 -21.32 53.50
C HIS A 505 11.15 -22.08 54.75
N ASP A 506 11.92 -23.15 54.57
CA ASP A 506 12.50 -23.92 55.68
C ASP A 506 13.43 -23.07 56.55
N MET A 507 14.28 -22.24 55.93
CA MET A 507 15.17 -21.32 56.63
C MET A 507 14.39 -20.26 57.43
N GLN A 508 13.25 -19.78 56.91
CA GLN A 508 12.37 -18.87 57.65
C GLN A 508 11.77 -19.56 58.88
N ILE A 509 11.31 -20.80 58.74
CA ILE A 509 10.79 -21.60 59.87
C ILE A 509 11.88 -21.80 60.93
N GLU A 510 13.11 -22.12 60.51
CA GLU A 510 14.24 -22.28 61.42
C GLU A 510 14.60 -20.95 62.12
N GLN A 511 14.61 -19.84 61.38
CA GLN A 511 14.83 -18.51 61.93
C GLN A 511 13.78 -18.17 63.00
N GLU A 512 12.50 -18.44 62.75
CA GLU A 512 11.44 -18.25 63.73
C GLU A 512 11.63 -19.12 64.98
N LYS A 513 12.07 -20.37 64.80
CA LYS A 513 12.35 -21.29 65.90
C LYS A 513 13.51 -20.81 66.77
N LEU A 514 14.62 -20.39 66.14
CA LEU A 514 15.77 -19.83 66.83
C LEU A 514 15.42 -18.52 67.53
N GLN A 515 14.61 -17.67 66.91
CA GLN A 515 14.13 -16.44 67.53
C GLN A 515 13.28 -16.73 68.78
N LYS A 516 12.41 -17.74 68.73
CA LYS A 516 11.65 -18.19 69.91
C LYS A 516 12.57 -18.71 71.02
N GLN A 517 13.58 -19.52 70.68
CA GLN A 517 14.56 -20.01 71.65
C GLN A 517 15.39 -18.88 72.28
N LYS A 518 15.84 -17.91 71.46
CA LYS A 518 16.54 -16.71 71.94
C LYS A 518 15.69 -15.94 72.95
N ASN A 519 14.43 -15.67 72.61
CA ASN A 519 13.51 -14.95 73.51
C ASN A 519 13.30 -15.72 74.82
N GLN A 520 13.20 -17.06 74.79
CA GLN A 520 13.10 -17.89 75.99
C GLN A 520 14.36 -17.82 76.85
N LEU A 521 15.55 -17.88 76.25
CA LEU A 521 16.82 -17.75 76.97
C LEU A 521 16.98 -16.36 77.57
N GLU A 522 16.60 -15.30 76.85
CA GLU A 522 16.60 -13.93 77.36
C GLU A 522 15.69 -13.79 78.59
N GLN A 523 14.50 -14.40 78.57
CA GLN A 523 13.60 -14.45 79.73
C GLN A 523 14.22 -15.22 80.91
N GLN A 524 14.86 -16.37 80.66
CA GLN A 524 15.54 -17.13 81.71
C GLN A 524 16.71 -16.35 82.32
N VAL A 525 17.51 -15.68 81.50
CA VAL A 525 18.61 -14.83 81.96
C VAL A 525 18.08 -13.65 82.77
N SER A 526 17.00 -13.01 82.32
CA SER A 526 16.33 -11.96 83.11
C SER A 526 15.87 -12.48 84.46
N PHE A 527 15.20 -13.64 84.47
CA PHE A 527 14.73 -14.26 85.71
C PHE A 527 15.88 -14.57 86.68
N VAL A 528 16.98 -15.13 86.19
CA VAL A 528 18.18 -15.39 87.02
C VAL A 528 18.79 -14.09 87.53
N LYS A 529 18.87 -13.05 86.70
CA LYS A 529 19.35 -11.72 87.13
C LYS A 529 18.48 -11.13 88.23
N ASP A 530 17.16 -11.18 88.07
CA ASP A 530 16.21 -10.65 89.05
C ASP A 530 16.29 -11.45 90.37
N ASN A 531 16.42 -12.78 90.28
CA ASN A 531 16.57 -13.64 91.45
C ASN A 531 17.92 -13.41 92.17
N ALA A 532 19.01 -13.27 91.41
CA ALA A 532 20.33 -12.94 91.95
C ALA A 532 20.32 -11.56 92.61
N ALA A 533 19.72 -10.55 91.98
CA ALA A 533 19.55 -9.22 92.54
C ALA A 533 18.75 -9.26 93.85
N ALA A 534 17.62 -9.96 93.88
CA ALA A 534 16.81 -10.14 95.09
C ALA A 534 17.59 -10.86 96.21
N THR A 535 18.40 -11.86 95.85
CA THR A 535 19.26 -12.59 96.81
C THR A 535 20.36 -11.69 97.36
N ILE A 536 21.03 -10.92 96.50
CA ILE A 536 22.03 -9.92 96.91
C ILE A 536 21.39 -8.88 97.84
N GLU A 537 20.20 -8.39 97.52
CA GLU A 537 19.48 -7.43 98.36
C GLU A 537 19.16 -8.04 99.74
N ARG A 538 18.66 -9.27 99.78
CA ARG A 538 18.39 -9.98 101.05
C ARG A 538 19.65 -10.19 101.87
N LEU A 539 20.76 -10.63 101.26
CA LEU A 539 22.04 -10.82 101.94
C LEU A 539 22.62 -9.50 102.43
N THR A 540 22.45 -8.42 101.67
CA THR A 540 22.89 -7.06 102.06
C THR A 540 22.11 -6.58 103.28
N ARG A 541 20.77 -6.69 103.27
CA ARG A 541 19.93 -6.37 104.44
C ARG A 541 20.29 -7.22 105.66
N TYR A 542 20.57 -8.51 105.49
CA TYR A 542 20.99 -9.38 106.59
C TYR A 542 22.35 -8.96 107.16
N ARG A 543 23.30 -8.60 106.30
CA ARG A 543 24.60 -8.06 106.71
C ARG A 543 24.44 -6.76 107.50
N GLU A 544 23.62 -5.82 107.01
CA GLU A 544 23.33 -4.56 107.70
C GLU A 544 22.72 -4.82 109.09
N GLN A 545 21.71 -5.69 109.18
CA GLN A 545 21.11 -6.08 110.47
C GLN A 545 22.11 -6.74 111.42
N ALA A 546 23.01 -7.58 110.91
CA ALA A 546 24.05 -8.21 111.70
C ALA A 546 25.07 -7.17 112.21
N GLN A 547 25.48 -6.23 111.36
CA GLN A 547 26.35 -5.11 111.73
C GLN A 547 25.71 -4.23 112.81
N GLU A 548 24.43 -3.86 112.67
CA GLU A 548 23.71 -3.12 113.71
C GLU A 548 23.64 -3.89 115.04
N LYS A 549 23.43 -5.21 115.00
CA LYS A 549 23.44 -6.04 116.22
C LYS A 549 24.81 -6.09 116.86
N ILE A 550 25.87 -6.23 116.06
CA ILE A 550 27.26 -6.17 116.55
C ILE A 550 27.50 -4.80 117.20
N GLU A 551 27.17 -3.70 116.54
CA GLU A 551 27.34 -2.35 117.09
C GLU A 551 26.55 -2.15 118.40
N LYS A 552 25.32 -2.68 118.49
CA LYS A 552 24.52 -2.67 119.73
C LYS A 552 25.17 -3.51 120.84
N LEU A 553 25.73 -4.69 120.51
CA LEU A 553 26.42 -5.54 121.47
C LEU A 553 27.75 -4.92 121.92
N GLU A 554 28.51 -4.31 121.02
CA GLU A 554 29.72 -3.55 121.31
C GLU A 554 29.42 -2.37 122.23
N LYS A 555 28.34 -1.63 121.97
CA LYS A 555 27.85 -0.58 122.88
C LYS A 555 27.49 -1.15 124.25
N LYS A 556 26.76 -2.27 124.33
CA LYS A 556 26.44 -2.93 125.62
C LYS A 556 27.68 -3.43 126.36
N LEU A 557 28.66 -4.02 125.66
CA LEU A 557 29.92 -4.49 126.25
C LEU A 557 30.81 -3.32 126.69
N GLY A 558 30.81 -2.22 125.93
CA GLY A 558 31.47 -0.98 126.32
C GLY A 558 30.85 -0.37 127.58
N VAL A 559 29.52 -0.39 127.69
CA VAL A 559 28.79 0.05 128.90
C VAL A 559 29.03 -0.89 130.09
N ASN A 560 29.07 -2.21 129.89
CA ASN A 560 29.39 -3.16 130.98
C ASN A 560 30.86 -3.05 131.43
N LYS A 561 31.80 -2.79 130.51
CA LYS A 561 33.19 -2.47 130.90
C LYS A 561 33.30 -1.17 131.70
N ALA A 562 32.39 -0.22 131.48
CA ALA A 562 32.30 1.00 132.27
C ALA A 562 31.51 0.83 133.58
N SER A 563 30.82 -0.30 133.79
CA SER A 563 30.13 -0.62 135.06
C SER A 563 30.90 -1.57 135.98
N ASP A 564 31.91 -2.29 135.47
CA ASP A 564 32.81 -3.17 136.24
C ASP A 564 34.17 -2.49 136.58
N ALA A 565 34.32 -1.20 136.27
CA ALA A 565 35.37 -0.32 136.78
C ALA A 565 34.72 0.73 137.69
#